data_AF-A0A972C8V8-F1
#
_entry.id   AF-A0A972C8V8-F1
#
_cell.length_a   1.000
_cell.length_b   1.000
_cell.length_c   1.000
_cell.angle_alpha   90.00
_cell.angle_beta   90.00
_cell.angle_gamma   90.00
#
_symmetry.space_group_name_H-M   'P 1'
#
loop_
_entity.id
_entity.type
_entity.pdbx_description
1 polymer ?
#
loop_
_entity_poly.entity_id
_entity_poly.type
_entity_poly.pdbx_seq_one_letter_code
_entity_poly.pdbx_strand_id
1 'polypeptide(L)'
;FIEASFDEFAEQNTETFDFIVSHGTWSWLPPKAQAGILQLIYKSLKPQGIVYLHYMCFPGAARLTAIQKVLYEAAKATEGNSIQGIQNGMQLLRTLANNGAGLFIDNPEIEKELVELEKELPAYLAHEFLTDYWHPQHSADLHRIVSQTSVSFIGSADSFENMDTLSIPGNIQPILKNLPSQSLRETVKDMARNQHQRLDIFQLNPQTLGFANHMGYLDNAVFRALPGMPAPGALEFKTQIGTIPGPAEMFSPLLTALATGPQSFHELRQIRPFKAEPGLLLQALNMLMWADYAHPVRPEQQATPASASLQAWLDKQQLPLQLLPECGTAVMKQTG
;
A
#
# COMPACT_ATOMS: atom_id res chain seq x y z
N PHE A 1 13.21 17.33 13.01
CA PHE A 1 13.85 16.01 12.85
C PHE A 1 14.63 15.72 14.11
N ILE A 2 14.58 14.47 14.58
CA ILE A 2 15.39 13.96 15.68
C ILE A 2 16.39 12.99 15.06
N GLU A 3 17.67 13.20 15.32
CA GLU A 3 18.74 12.32 14.88
C GLU A 3 19.04 11.32 15.99
N ALA A 4 18.54 10.09 15.85
CA ALA A 4 18.75 8.98 16.78
C ALA A 4 18.42 7.66 16.08
N SER A 5 18.99 6.54 16.57
CA SER A 5 18.49 5.22 16.20
C SER A 5 17.11 4.95 16.82
N PHE A 6 16.39 3.94 16.33
CA PHE A 6 15.08 3.57 16.89
C PHE A 6 15.17 3.13 18.36
N ASP A 7 16.21 2.39 18.72
CA ASP A 7 16.44 1.94 20.09
C ASP A 7 16.84 3.09 21.02
N GLU A 8 17.74 3.99 20.60
CA GLU A 8 18.11 5.18 21.37
C GLU A 8 16.88 6.08 21.59
N PHE A 9 16.10 6.31 20.54
CA PHE A 9 14.88 7.09 20.65
C PHE A 9 13.85 6.42 21.57
N ALA A 10 13.67 5.09 21.49
CA ALA A 10 12.76 4.36 22.38
C ALA A 10 13.12 4.50 23.87
N GLU A 11 14.41 4.48 24.18
CA GLU A 11 14.92 4.65 25.54
C GLU A 11 14.67 6.07 26.06
N GLN A 12 15.03 7.09 25.27
CA GLN A 12 15.03 8.49 25.69
C GLN A 12 13.67 9.19 25.53
N ASN A 13 12.81 8.71 24.63
CA ASN A 13 11.53 9.35 24.34
C ASN A 13 10.62 9.33 25.58
N THR A 14 10.05 10.49 25.90
CA THR A 14 9.04 10.68 26.95
C THR A 14 7.70 11.15 26.41
N GLU A 15 7.63 11.45 25.11
CA GLU A 15 6.40 11.88 24.43
C GLU A 15 5.48 10.69 24.14
N THR A 16 4.19 11.00 23.96
CA THR A 16 3.19 10.02 23.54
C THR A 16 2.52 10.44 22.24
N PHE A 17 2.09 9.46 21.45
CA PHE A 17 1.63 9.67 20.08
C PHE A 17 0.25 9.06 19.84
N ASP A 18 -0.58 9.78 19.09
CA ASP A 18 -1.85 9.27 18.57
C ASP A 18 -1.60 8.35 17.35
N PHE A 19 -0.51 8.58 16.62
CA PHE A 19 -0.11 7.80 15.46
C PHE A 19 1.39 7.48 15.52
N ILE A 20 1.75 6.22 15.24
CA ILE A 20 3.13 5.79 15.00
C ILE A 20 3.20 5.20 13.60
N VAL A 21 3.99 5.79 12.72
CA VAL A 21 4.04 5.45 11.29
C VAL A 21 5.43 4.97 10.92
N SER A 22 5.53 3.74 10.41
CA SER A 22 6.75 3.15 9.87
C SER A 22 6.53 2.78 8.40
N HIS A 23 7.00 3.63 7.48
CA HIS A 23 6.85 3.42 6.04
C HIS A 23 8.18 3.01 5.40
N GLY A 24 8.26 1.82 4.78
CA GLY A 24 9.40 1.40 3.97
C GLY A 24 10.67 1.09 4.77
N THR A 25 10.53 0.61 6.01
CA THR A 25 11.69 0.37 6.90
C THR A 25 11.67 -1.01 7.55
N TRP A 26 10.52 -1.54 7.97
CA TRP A 26 10.47 -2.71 8.85
C TRP A 26 11.27 -3.92 8.34
N SER A 27 11.08 -4.32 7.08
CA SER A 27 11.79 -5.46 6.46
C SER A 27 13.27 -5.21 6.16
N TRP A 28 13.71 -3.95 6.24
CA TRP A 28 15.09 -3.52 5.97
C TRP A 28 15.87 -3.22 7.26
N LEU A 29 15.27 -3.43 8.43
CA LEU A 29 15.87 -3.13 9.72
C LEU A 29 16.45 -4.38 10.40
N PRO A 30 17.58 -4.22 11.13
CA PRO A 30 18.06 -5.26 12.03
C PRO A 30 17.06 -5.54 13.16
N PRO A 31 17.10 -6.75 13.76
CA PRO A 31 16.24 -7.10 14.90
C PRO A 31 16.29 -6.10 16.06
N LYS A 32 17.46 -5.50 16.34
CA LYS A 32 17.62 -4.48 17.39
C LYS A 32 16.76 -3.23 17.10
N ALA A 33 16.75 -2.77 15.86
CA ALA A 33 15.97 -1.60 15.47
C ALA A 33 14.45 -1.91 15.44
N GLN A 34 14.06 -3.10 14.98
CA GLN A 34 12.69 -3.58 15.07
C GLN A 34 12.21 -3.62 16.53
N ALA A 35 13.05 -4.10 17.46
CA ALA A 35 12.75 -4.08 18.89
C ALA A 35 12.55 -2.66 19.43
N GLY A 36 13.35 -1.68 18.98
CA GLY A 36 13.15 -0.26 19.31
C GLY A 36 11.78 0.26 18.84
N ILE A 37 11.34 -0.09 17.62
CA ILE A 37 10.01 0.26 17.13
C ILE A 37 8.90 -0.36 18.01
N LEU A 38 9.02 -1.64 18.34
CA LEU A 38 8.04 -2.31 19.21
C LEU A 38 7.99 -1.67 20.61
N GLN A 39 9.14 -1.29 21.17
CA GLN A 39 9.22 -0.59 22.45
C GLN A 39 8.55 0.78 22.39
N LEU A 40 8.72 1.53 21.29
CA LEU A 40 8.03 2.81 21.07
C LEU A 40 6.51 2.62 21.02
N ILE A 41 6.03 1.62 20.29
CA ILE A 41 4.60 1.29 20.22
C ILE A 41 4.07 0.99 21.61
N TYR A 42 4.74 0.12 22.36
CA TYR A 42 4.30 -0.29 23.69
C TYR A 42 4.28 0.87 24.71
N LYS A 43 5.34 1.70 24.72
CA LYS A 43 5.53 2.76 25.74
C LYS A 43 4.79 4.06 25.40
N SER A 44 4.70 4.40 24.11
CA SER A 44 4.43 5.77 23.67
C SER A 44 3.10 5.90 22.91
N LEU A 45 2.41 4.81 22.59
CA LEU A 45 1.12 4.88 21.90
C LEU A 45 0.00 5.24 22.88
N LYS A 46 -0.76 6.29 22.58
CA LYS A 46 -1.92 6.71 23.37
C LYS A 46 -3.08 5.71 23.25
N PRO A 47 -4.04 5.69 24.20
CA PRO A 47 -5.27 4.92 24.05
C PRO A 47 -5.98 5.22 22.71
N GLN A 48 -6.45 4.17 22.02
CA GLN A 48 -7.03 4.26 20.66
C GLN A 48 -6.04 4.69 19.56
N GLY A 49 -4.76 4.89 19.90
CA GLY A 49 -3.72 5.25 18.96
C GLY A 49 -3.52 4.18 17.89
N ILE A 50 -3.04 4.64 16.73
CA ILE A 50 -2.91 3.83 15.52
C ILE A 50 -1.43 3.63 15.19
N VAL A 51 -1.07 2.40 14.84
CA VAL A 51 0.23 2.05 14.28
C VAL A 51 0.05 1.69 12.82
N TYR A 52 0.86 2.29 11.96
CA TYR A 52 1.00 1.92 10.56
C TYR A 52 2.36 1.27 10.35
N LEU A 53 2.38 0.05 9.77
CA LEU A 53 3.60 -0.65 9.39
C LEU A 53 3.55 -1.06 7.91
N HIS A 54 4.50 -0.54 7.13
CA HIS A 54 4.80 -1.02 5.79
C HIS A 54 5.99 -1.99 5.82
N TYR A 55 5.81 -3.18 5.25
CA TYR A 55 6.83 -4.22 5.18
C TYR A 55 6.65 -5.11 3.94
N MET A 56 7.72 -5.77 3.51
CA MET A 56 7.65 -6.82 2.48
C MET A 56 7.11 -8.11 3.07
N CYS A 57 6.34 -8.85 2.29
CA CYS A 57 5.74 -10.08 2.75
C CYS A 57 5.85 -11.25 1.77
N PHE A 58 5.74 -12.44 2.33
CA PHE A 58 5.54 -13.67 1.57
C PHE A 58 4.05 -13.85 1.19
N PRO A 59 3.76 -14.59 0.10
CA PRO A 59 4.71 -15.29 -0.77
C PRO A 59 5.32 -14.43 -1.89
N GLY A 60 4.73 -13.27 -2.23
CA GLY A 60 5.08 -12.51 -3.42
C GLY A 60 6.54 -12.05 -3.46
N ALA A 61 7.12 -11.69 -2.32
CA ALA A 61 8.53 -11.28 -2.24
C ALA A 61 9.53 -12.45 -2.34
N ALA A 62 9.09 -13.72 -2.25
CA ALA A 62 9.99 -14.88 -2.29
C ALA A 62 10.80 -14.94 -3.60
N ARG A 63 10.21 -14.53 -4.72
CA ARG A 63 10.89 -14.55 -6.02
C ARG A 63 12.08 -13.60 -6.10
N LEU A 64 12.11 -12.57 -5.26
CA LEU A 64 13.16 -11.56 -5.22
C LEU A 64 14.32 -11.95 -4.29
N THR A 65 14.17 -12.94 -3.41
CA THR A 65 15.19 -13.26 -2.40
C THR A 65 16.51 -13.71 -3.04
N ALA A 66 16.45 -14.52 -4.09
CA ALA A 66 17.64 -15.00 -4.80
C ALA A 66 18.31 -13.88 -5.60
N ILE A 67 17.51 -13.05 -6.28
CA ILE A 67 17.99 -11.85 -6.99
C ILE A 67 18.70 -10.91 -6.02
N GLN A 68 18.03 -10.54 -4.92
CA GLN A 68 18.57 -9.63 -3.91
C GLN A 68 19.89 -10.15 -3.36
N LYS A 69 19.99 -11.44 -3.05
CA LYS A 69 21.22 -12.02 -2.51
C LYS A 69 22.39 -11.90 -3.49
N VAL A 70 22.16 -12.14 -4.78
CA VAL A 70 23.20 -11.96 -5.82
C VAL A 70 23.61 -10.49 -5.93
N LEU A 71 22.65 -9.56 -5.97
CA LEU A 71 22.93 -8.12 -6.03
C LEU A 71 23.78 -7.67 -4.83
N TYR A 72 23.39 -8.09 -3.62
CA TYR A 72 24.09 -7.75 -2.38
C TYR A 72 25.52 -8.30 -2.34
N GLU A 73 25.71 -9.58 -2.64
CA GLU A 73 27.04 -10.19 -2.65
C GLU A 73 27.93 -9.64 -3.77
N ALA A 74 27.37 -9.38 -4.95
CA ALA A 74 28.10 -8.74 -6.05
C ALA A 74 28.61 -7.35 -5.64
N ALA A 75 27.74 -6.53 -5.04
CA ALA A 75 28.12 -5.20 -4.57
C ALA A 75 29.22 -5.25 -3.49
N LYS A 76 29.23 -6.27 -2.62
CA LYS A 76 30.30 -6.47 -1.62
C LYS A 76 31.60 -7.00 -2.20
N ALA A 77 31.52 -7.80 -3.26
CA ALA A 77 32.68 -8.44 -3.88
C ALA A 77 33.40 -7.53 -4.89
N THR A 78 32.75 -6.48 -5.37
CA THR A 78 33.33 -5.54 -6.36
C THR A 78 33.69 -4.20 -5.72
N GLU A 79 34.79 -3.60 -6.17
CA GLU A 79 35.11 -2.21 -5.84
C GLU A 79 34.12 -1.24 -6.52
N GLY A 80 33.79 -0.14 -5.85
CA GLY A 80 32.92 0.90 -6.38
C GLY A 80 31.89 1.41 -5.39
N ASN A 81 31.03 2.31 -5.86
CA ASN A 81 29.87 2.78 -5.11
C ASN A 81 28.67 1.84 -5.31
N SER A 82 27.59 2.06 -4.54
CA SER A 82 26.39 1.22 -4.56
C SER A 82 25.74 1.11 -5.95
N ILE A 83 25.80 2.17 -6.77
CA ILE A 83 25.26 2.15 -8.14
C ILE A 83 26.06 1.18 -9.02
N GLN A 84 27.38 1.22 -8.93
CA GLN A 84 28.26 0.30 -9.66
C GLN A 84 28.05 -1.15 -9.19
N GLY A 85 27.87 -1.36 -7.88
CA GLY A 85 27.53 -2.67 -7.32
C GLY A 85 26.24 -3.25 -7.90
N ILE A 86 25.17 -2.43 -8.00
CA ILE A 86 23.92 -2.85 -8.67
C ILE A 86 24.16 -3.18 -10.15
N GLN A 87 24.86 -2.34 -10.89
CA GLN A 87 25.13 -2.57 -12.31
C GLN A 87 25.88 -3.89 -12.55
N ASN A 88 26.90 -4.16 -11.74
CA ASN A 88 27.66 -5.40 -11.78
C ASN A 88 26.79 -6.62 -11.43
N GLY A 89 25.98 -6.52 -10.37
CA GLY A 89 25.07 -7.58 -9.95
C GLY A 89 24.00 -7.89 -10.99
N MET A 90 23.40 -6.86 -11.60
CA MET A 90 22.42 -7.01 -12.68
C MET A 90 23.04 -7.66 -13.92
N GLN A 91 24.26 -7.28 -14.30
CA GLN A 91 24.99 -7.92 -15.39
C GLN A 91 25.27 -9.40 -15.12
N LEU A 92 25.64 -9.73 -13.88
CA LEU A 92 25.84 -11.11 -13.45
C LEU A 92 24.55 -11.92 -13.53
N LEU A 93 23.43 -11.39 -13.00
CA LEU A 93 22.11 -12.03 -13.11
C LEU A 93 21.70 -12.27 -14.56
N ARG A 94 21.92 -11.29 -15.44
CA ARG A 94 21.64 -11.43 -16.88
C ARG A 94 22.50 -12.52 -17.52
N THR A 95 23.77 -12.62 -17.13
CA THR A 95 24.67 -13.68 -17.59
C THR A 95 24.19 -15.05 -17.11
N LEU A 96 23.77 -15.17 -15.85
CA LEU A 96 23.20 -16.41 -15.31
C LEU A 96 21.93 -16.83 -16.06
N ALA A 97 21.02 -15.88 -16.34
CA ALA A 97 19.80 -16.14 -17.12
C ALA A 97 20.14 -16.64 -18.53
N ASN A 98 21.01 -15.92 -19.25
CA ASN A 98 21.40 -16.26 -20.63
C ASN A 98 22.15 -17.60 -20.75
N ASN A 99 22.75 -18.09 -19.66
CA ASN A 99 23.50 -19.35 -19.64
C ASN A 99 22.70 -20.51 -19.00
N GLY A 100 21.39 -20.34 -18.78
CA GLY A 100 20.53 -21.42 -18.29
C GLY A 100 20.79 -21.79 -16.84
N ALA A 101 21.04 -20.82 -15.97
CA ALA A 101 21.08 -21.10 -14.53
C ALA A 101 19.71 -21.63 -14.05
N GLY A 102 19.73 -22.65 -13.18
CA GLY A 102 18.53 -23.40 -12.78
C GLY A 102 17.39 -22.54 -12.24
N LEU A 103 17.70 -21.44 -11.55
CA LEU A 103 16.68 -20.48 -11.08
C LEU A 103 15.75 -20.02 -12.20
N PHE A 104 16.30 -19.64 -13.35
CA PHE A 104 15.56 -19.09 -14.49
C PHE A 104 14.94 -20.18 -15.35
N ILE A 105 15.55 -21.37 -15.41
CA ILE A 105 14.96 -22.54 -16.08
C ILE A 105 13.70 -23.01 -15.34
N ASP A 106 13.79 -23.17 -14.01
CA ASP A 106 12.69 -23.68 -13.21
C ASP A 106 11.61 -22.61 -12.95
N ASN A 107 11.96 -21.32 -13.05
CA ASN A 107 11.08 -20.19 -12.78
C ASN A 107 11.20 -19.10 -13.86
N PRO A 108 10.62 -19.31 -15.07
CA PRO A 108 10.75 -18.37 -16.17
C PRO A 108 10.16 -16.98 -15.89
N GLU A 109 9.22 -16.87 -14.94
CA GLU A 109 8.67 -15.57 -14.52
C GLU A 109 9.71 -14.68 -13.81
N ILE A 110 10.76 -15.28 -13.21
CA ILE A 110 11.86 -14.51 -12.58
C ILE A 110 12.67 -13.77 -13.65
N GLU A 111 12.77 -14.31 -14.87
CA GLU A 111 13.42 -13.60 -15.97
C GLU A 111 12.63 -12.36 -16.39
N LYS A 112 11.30 -12.43 -16.39
CA LYS A 112 10.45 -11.25 -16.65
C LYS A 112 10.63 -10.20 -15.56
N GLU A 113 10.68 -10.61 -14.29
CA GLU A 113 10.97 -9.72 -13.18
C GLU A 113 12.35 -9.04 -13.36
N LEU A 114 13.37 -9.80 -13.76
CA LEU A 114 14.70 -9.24 -14.04
C LEU A 114 14.65 -8.16 -15.14
N VAL A 115 13.87 -8.38 -16.20
CA VAL A 115 13.65 -7.38 -17.27
C VAL A 115 12.95 -6.12 -16.75
N GLU A 116 11.99 -6.25 -15.81
CA GLU A 116 11.37 -5.08 -15.19
C GLU A 116 12.35 -4.33 -14.30
N LEU A 117 13.13 -5.04 -13.48
CA LEU A 117 14.17 -4.43 -12.63
C LEU A 117 15.23 -3.66 -13.43
N GLU A 118 15.56 -4.10 -14.65
CA GLU A 118 16.49 -3.37 -15.53
C GLU A 118 15.99 -2.00 -16.00
N LYS A 119 14.68 -1.73 -15.92
CA LYS A 119 14.09 -0.43 -16.28
C LYS A 119 14.16 0.58 -15.14
N GLU A 120 14.40 0.12 -13.92
CA GLU A 120 14.45 0.96 -12.73
C GLU A 120 15.75 1.76 -12.62
N LEU A 121 15.70 2.85 -11.86
CA LEU A 121 16.90 3.65 -11.59
C LEU A 121 17.88 2.85 -10.69
N PRO A 122 19.18 2.77 -11.04
CA PRO A 122 20.15 2.04 -10.23
C PRO A 122 20.24 2.52 -8.78
N ALA A 123 20.01 3.81 -8.53
CA ALA A 123 19.98 4.37 -7.18
C ALA A 123 18.79 3.86 -6.35
N TYR A 124 17.64 3.64 -6.99
CA TYR A 124 16.46 3.04 -6.35
C TYR A 124 16.73 1.57 -6.01
N LEU A 125 17.25 0.79 -6.96
CA LEU A 125 17.63 -0.60 -6.74
C LEU A 125 18.69 -0.73 -5.63
N ALA A 126 19.64 0.20 -5.55
CA ALA A 126 20.64 0.22 -4.49
C ALA A 126 20.00 0.44 -3.10
N HIS A 127 19.05 1.37 -3.01
CA HIS A 127 18.30 1.61 -1.78
C HIS A 127 17.46 0.40 -1.36
N GLU A 128 16.84 -0.29 -2.33
CA GLU A 128 15.97 -1.43 -2.10
C GLU A 128 16.74 -2.71 -1.73
N PHE A 129 17.79 -3.04 -2.47
CA PHE A 129 18.41 -4.38 -2.42
C PHE A 129 19.76 -4.44 -1.70
N LEU A 130 20.47 -3.31 -1.53
CA LEU A 130 21.81 -3.31 -0.92
C LEU A 130 21.81 -3.04 0.59
N THR A 131 20.64 -3.10 1.23
CA THR A 131 20.53 -3.03 2.69
C THR A 131 21.10 -4.29 3.33
N ASP A 132 21.74 -4.14 4.49
CA ASP A 132 22.30 -5.28 5.24
C ASP A 132 21.24 -6.26 5.72
N TYR A 133 20.01 -5.77 5.88
CA TYR A 133 18.84 -6.56 6.21
C TYR A 133 17.84 -6.41 5.09
N TRP A 134 17.39 -7.53 4.54
CA TRP A 134 16.33 -7.62 3.55
C TRP A 134 15.54 -8.89 3.86
N HIS A 135 14.46 -8.75 4.61
CA HIS A 135 13.75 -9.90 5.17
C HIS A 135 12.22 -9.73 5.06
N PRO A 136 11.61 -10.30 4.01
CA PRO A 136 10.17 -10.43 3.94
C PRO A 136 9.61 -11.24 5.12
N GLN A 137 8.40 -10.93 5.56
CA GLN A 137 7.74 -11.60 6.68
C GLN A 137 6.42 -12.25 6.26
N HIS A 138 6.01 -13.33 6.92
CA HIS A 138 4.61 -13.74 6.86
C HIS A 138 3.78 -12.81 7.74
N SER A 139 2.65 -12.32 7.22
CA SER A 139 1.77 -11.40 7.95
C SER A 139 1.36 -11.96 9.32
N ALA A 140 1.02 -13.24 9.37
CA ALA A 140 0.68 -13.93 10.61
C ALA A 140 1.78 -13.87 11.67
N ASP A 141 3.05 -13.96 11.29
CA ASP A 141 4.17 -13.91 12.23
C ASP A 141 4.40 -12.48 12.71
N LEU A 142 4.35 -11.51 11.80
CA LEU A 142 4.45 -10.10 12.16
C LEU A 142 3.32 -9.68 13.09
N HIS A 143 2.09 -10.07 12.80
CA HIS A 143 0.92 -9.76 13.64
C HIS A 143 1.12 -10.28 15.06
N ARG A 144 1.68 -11.49 15.22
CA ARG A 144 1.99 -12.04 16.55
C ARG A 144 3.06 -11.21 17.26
N ILE A 145 4.14 -10.85 16.58
CA ILE A 145 5.22 -10.02 17.15
C ILE A 145 4.67 -8.67 17.59
N VAL A 146 3.94 -7.97 16.71
CA VAL A 146 3.40 -6.64 16.98
C VAL A 146 2.34 -6.67 18.08
N SER A 147 1.52 -7.73 18.15
CA SER A 147 0.50 -7.88 19.20
C SER A 147 1.06 -7.95 20.63
N GLN A 148 2.35 -8.28 20.80
CA GLN A 148 3.02 -8.22 22.10
C GLN A 148 3.09 -6.79 22.68
N THR A 149 2.88 -5.78 21.84
CA THR A 149 2.81 -4.36 22.24
C THR A 149 1.39 -3.93 22.66
N SER A 150 0.44 -4.86 22.79
CA SER A 150 -0.98 -4.65 23.14
C SER A 150 -1.86 -4.05 22.04
N VAL A 151 -1.32 -3.84 20.84
CA VAL A 151 -2.12 -3.44 19.67
C VAL A 151 -2.69 -4.66 18.94
N SER A 152 -3.80 -4.47 18.22
CA SER A 152 -4.43 -5.51 17.39
C SER A 152 -4.49 -5.07 15.94
N PHE A 153 -4.29 -5.99 15.00
CA PHE A 153 -4.44 -5.72 13.56
C PHE A 153 -5.92 -5.42 13.24
N ILE A 154 -6.17 -4.29 12.55
CA ILE A 154 -7.52 -3.83 12.20
C ILE A 154 -7.79 -3.76 10.70
N GLY A 155 -6.77 -3.87 9.85
CA GLY A 155 -6.93 -3.85 8.40
C GLY A 155 -5.70 -3.29 7.69
N SER A 156 -5.76 -3.23 6.37
CA SER A 156 -4.76 -2.57 5.53
C SER A 156 -5.04 -1.07 5.43
N ALA A 157 -4.00 -0.28 5.26
CA ALA A 157 -4.10 1.12 4.86
C ALA A 157 -4.47 1.27 3.38
N ASP A 158 -4.28 0.23 2.58
CA ASP A 158 -4.93 0.12 1.28
C ASP A 158 -6.38 -0.33 1.49
N SER A 159 -7.33 0.58 1.24
CA SER A 159 -8.74 0.29 1.43
C SER A 159 -9.27 -0.79 0.48
N PHE A 160 -8.65 -0.97 -0.69
CA PHE A 160 -8.99 -2.03 -1.63
C PHE A 160 -8.76 -3.42 -1.02
N GLU A 161 -7.67 -3.60 -0.28
CA GLU A 161 -7.30 -4.85 0.38
C GLU A 161 -8.22 -5.23 1.55
N ASN A 162 -8.98 -4.27 2.09
CA ASN A 162 -9.98 -4.53 3.12
C ASN A 162 -11.28 -5.11 2.54
N MET A 163 -11.47 -5.04 1.22
CA MET A 163 -12.67 -5.53 0.52
C MET A 163 -12.38 -6.88 -0.14
N ASP A 164 -12.72 -7.98 0.54
CA ASP A 164 -12.50 -9.34 0.01
C ASP A 164 -13.19 -9.55 -1.36
N THR A 165 -14.32 -8.89 -1.61
CA THR A 165 -15.04 -8.99 -2.90
C THR A 165 -14.27 -8.41 -4.08
N LEU A 166 -13.36 -7.46 -3.84
CA LEU A 166 -12.57 -6.78 -4.86
C LEU A 166 -11.14 -7.32 -4.93
N SER A 167 -10.57 -7.69 -3.79
CA SER A 167 -9.15 -8.00 -3.65
C SER A 167 -8.84 -9.48 -3.51
N ILE A 168 -9.83 -10.38 -3.53
CA ILE A 168 -9.64 -11.83 -3.48
C ILE A 168 -10.36 -12.48 -4.67
N PRO A 169 -9.73 -13.45 -5.38
CA PRO A 169 -10.39 -14.19 -6.44
C PRO A 169 -11.71 -14.84 -5.96
N GLY A 170 -12.77 -14.73 -6.78
CA GLY A 170 -14.13 -15.07 -6.36
C GLY A 170 -14.31 -16.50 -5.86
N ASN A 171 -13.56 -17.46 -6.39
CA ASN A 171 -13.56 -18.86 -5.96
C ASN A 171 -12.89 -19.10 -4.59
N ILE A 172 -12.07 -18.17 -4.10
CA ILE A 172 -11.39 -18.25 -2.81
C ILE A 172 -12.21 -17.58 -1.69
N GLN A 173 -13.06 -16.59 -2.01
CA GLN A 173 -13.85 -15.85 -1.01
C GLN A 173 -14.70 -16.74 -0.09
N PRO A 174 -15.39 -17.81 -0.56
CA PRO A 174 -16.14 -18.70 0.32
C PRO A 174 -15.26 -19.49 1.29
N ILE A 175 -14.00 -19.77 0.92
CA ILE A 175 -13.04 -20.49 1.76
C ILE A 175 -12.66 -19.62 2.96
N LEU A 176 -12.38 -18.32 2.73
CA LEU A 176 -11.97 -17.39 3.77
C LEU A 176 -12.97 -17.29 4.94
N LYS A 177 -14.28 -17.38 4.63
CA LYS A 177 -15.36 -17.27 5.63
C LYS A 177 -15.29 -18.35 6.71
N ASN A 178 -14.78 -19.53 6.38
CA ASN A 178 -14.78 -20.70 7.27
C ASN A 178 -13.43 -20.94 7.97
N LEU A 179 -12.44 -20.06 7.76
CA LEU A 179 -11.12 -20.22 8.40
C LEU A 179 -11.20 -19.90 9.91
N PRO A 180 -10.57 -20.72 10.77
CA PRO A 180 -10.75 -20.67 12.23
C PRO A 180 -10.03 -19.51 12.93
N SER A 181 -9.10 -18.81 12.28
CA SER A 181 -8.33 -17.72 12.91
C SER A 181 -8.01 -16.59 11.94
N GLN A 182 -7.83 -15.38 12.49
CA GLN A 182 -7.42 -14.20 11.74
C GLN A 182 -6.05 -14.40 11.08
N SER A 183 -5.08 -14.96 11.79
CA SER A 183 -3.74 -15.23 11.25
C SER A 183 -3.78 -16.17 10.04
N LEU A 184 -4.56 -17.25 10.09
CA LEU A 184 -4.71 -18.16 8.96
C LEU A 184 -5.47 -17.47 7.80
N ARG A 185 -6.49 -16.67 8.11
CA ARG A 185 -7.21 -15.89 7.10
C ARG A 185 -6.27 -14.95 6.35
N GLU A 186 -5.47 -14.17 7.05
CA GLU A 186 -4.52 -13.23 6.42
C GLU A 186 -3.43 -13.96 5.64
N THR A 187 -2.93 -15.10 6.15
CA THR A 187 -1.98 -15.95 5.41
C THR A 187 -2.59 -16.44 4.08
N VAL A 188 -3.84 -16.89 4.08
CA VAL A 188 -4.52 -17.33 2.86
C VAL A 188 -4.80 -16.16 1.92
N LYS A 189 -5.14 -14.97 2.45
CA LYS A 189 -5.30 -13.76 1.62
C LYS A 189 -3.99 -13.37 0.93
N ASP A 190 -2.86 -13.44 1.64
CA ASP A 190 -1.55 -13.16 1.06
C ASP A 190 -1.24 -14.10 -0.11
N MET A 191 -1.57 -15.39 0.04
CA MET A 191 -1.44 -16.37 -1.04
C MET A 191 -2.41 -16.08 -2.20
N ALA A 192 -3.66 -15.71 -1.90
CA ALA A 192 -4.68 -15.46 -2.91
C ALA A 192 -4.36 -14.25 -3.80
N ARG A 193 -3.61 -13.27 -3.27
CA ARG A 193 -3.15 -12.07 -3.99
C ARG A 193 -1.74 -12.20 -4.54
N ASN A 194 -1.00 -13.23 -4.14
CA ASN A 194 0.45 -13.28 -4.29
C ASN A 194 1.12 -12.02 -3.72
N GLN A 195 0.74 -11.65 -2.50
CA GLN A 195 1.09 -10.39 -1.84
C GLN A 195 2.61 -10.27 -1.65
N HIS A 196 3.19 -9.13 -2.05
CA HIS A 196 4.64 -8.86 -1.97
C HIS A 196 5.01 -7.80 -0.92
N GLN A 197 4.09 -6.88 -0.61
CA GLN A 197 4.23 -5.85 0.42
C GLN A 197 2.89 -5.67 1.13
N ARG A 198 2.89 -5.26 2.39
CA ARG A 198 1.66 -4.96 3.15
C ARG A 198 1.76 -3.62 3.84
N LEU A 199 0.62 -2.95 3.95
CA LEU A 199 0.44 -1.67 4.64
C LEU A 199 -0.48 -1.89 5.86
N ASP A 200 0.00 -2.55 6.89
CA ASP A 200 -0.90 -2.97 7.98
C ASP A 200 -1.15 -1.84 8.99
N ILE A 201 -2.41 -1.73 9.42
CA ILE A 201 -2.86 -0.84 10.49
C ILE A 201 -3.18 -1.68 11.74
N PHE A 202 -2.64 -1.24 12.87
CA PHE A 202 -2.93 -1.77 14.19
C PHE A 202 -3.48 -0.68 15.09
N GLN A 203 -4.28 -1.06 16.09
CA GLN A 203 -4.83 -0.12 17.06
C GLN A 203 -4.75 -0.67 18.48
N LEU A 204 -4.46 0.22 19.44
CA LEU A 204 -4.57 -0.09 20.87
C LEU A 204 -6.04 -0.06 21.31
N ASN A 205 -6.56 -1.18 21.82
CA ASN A 205 -7.95 -1.34 22.27
C ASN A 205 -8.99 -0.95 21.19
N PRO A 206 -9.00 -1.64 20.04
CA PRO A 206 -9.85 -1.27 18.92
C PRO A 206 -11.34 -1.29 19.28
N GLN A 207 -12.08 -0.32 18.76
CA GLN A 207 -13.52 -0.20 18.93
C GLN A 207 -14.20 -0.29 17.55
N THR A 208 -15.01 -1.33 17.35
CA THR A 208 -15.77 -1.47 16.11
C THR A 208 -17.01 -0.58 16.15
N LEU A 209 -17.19 0.22 15.11
CA LEU A 209 -18.40 1.04 14.97
C LEU A 209 -19.62 0.17 14.67
N GLY A 210 -20.72 0.43 15.37
CA GLY A 210 -22.02 -0.12 15.01
C GLY A 210 -22.49 0.39 13.64
N PHE A 211 -23.36 -0.36 12.98
CA PHE A 211 -23.81 -0.08 11.61
C PHE A 211 -24.28 1.37 11.40
N ALA A 212 -25.10 1.91 12.32
CA ALA A 212 -25.62 3.27 12.21
C ALA A 212 -24.51 4.34 12.28
N ASN A 213 -23.56 4.20 13.21
CA ASN A 213 -22.43 5.12 13.33
C ASN A 213 -21.51 5.01 12.11
N HIS A 214 -21.18 3.78 11.70
CA HIS A 214 -20.37 3.55 10.51
C HIS A 214 -21.00 4.18 9.26
N MET A 215 -22.30 3.97 9.04
CA MET A 215 -23.04 4.59 7.93
C MET A 215 -23.06 6.12 8.05
N GLY A 216 -23.20 6.67 9.26
CA GLY A 216 -23.14 8.11 9.50
C GLY A 216 -21.77 8.71 9.13
N TYR A 217 -20.67 8.02 9.43
CA TYR A 217 -19.34 8.45 8.99
C TYR A 217 -19.19 8.40 7.47
N LEU A 218 -19.66 7.32 6.83
CA LEU A 218 -19.65 7.21 5.37
C LEU A 218 -20.47 8.32 4.73
N ASP A 219 -21.70 8.56 5.20
CA ASP A 219 -22.62 9.58 4.67
C ASP A 219 -22.01 10.98 4.63
N ASN A 220 -21.13 11.30 5.58
CA ASN A 220 -20.43 12.58 5.66
C ASN A 220 -19.19 12.67 4.75
N ALA A 221 -18.69 11.55 4.22
CA ALA A 221 -17.56 11.55 3.30
C ALA A 221 -17.98 12.13 1.96
N VAL A 222 -17.23 13.12 1.47
CA VAL A 222 -17.44 13.77 0.18
C VAL A 222 -16.38 13.30 -0.79
N PHE A 223 -16.79 12.91 -1.99
CA PHE A 223 -15.92 12.44 -3.06
C PHE A 223 -16.00 13.41 -4.23
N ARG A 224 -14.92 13.54 -4.99
CA ARG A 224 -14.91 14.33 -6.22
C ARG A 224 -14.19 13.62 -7.35
N ALA A 225 -14.53 13.99 -8.57
CA ALA A 225 -13.80 13.57 -9.76
C ALA A 225 -12.34 14.06 -9.72
N LEU A 226 -11.44 13.20 -10.18
CA LEU A 226 -10.06 13.52 -10.51
C LEU A 226 -9.94 13.82 -12.02
N PRO A 227 -8.88 14.53 -12.47
CA PRO A 227 -8.74 14.93 -13.87
C PRO A 227 -8.78 13.77 -14.89
N GLY A 228 -8.39 12.56 -14.49
CA GLY A 228 -8.40 11.36 -15.34
C GLY A 228 -9.74 10.63 -15.40
N MET A 229 -10.79 11.12 -14.74
CA MET A 229 -12.09 10.45 -14.72
C MET A 229 -12.69 10.36 -16.14
N PRO A 230 -13.06 9.16 -16.63
CA PRO A 230 -13.63 8.99 -17.95
C PRO A 230 -15.08 9.50 -18.03
N ALA A 231 -15.57 9.65 -19.25
CA ALA A 231 -16.99 9.94 -19.50
C ALA A 231 -17.90 8.81 -18.95
N PRO A 232 -19.17 9.11 -18.61
CA PRO A 232 -20.11 8.10 -18.11
C PRO A 232 -20.25 6.89 -19.03
N GLY A 233 -20.06 5.69 -18.47
CA GLY A 233 -20.12 4.44 -19.23
C GLY A 233 -19.71 3.22 -18.41
N ALA A 234 -19.47 2.10 -19.10
CA ALA A 234 -18.84 0.93 -18.50
C ALA A 234 -17.34 1.19 -18.31
N LEU A 235 -16.75 0.53 -17.31
CA LEU A 235 -15.33 0.60 -16.99
C LEU A 235 -14.71 -0.79 -16.95
N GLU A 236 -13.39 -0.85 -17.05
CA GLU A 236 -12.59 -2.04 -16.80
C GLU A 236 -11.44 -1.67 -15.87
N PHE A 237 -11.31 -2.43 -14.78
CA PHE A 237 -10.31 -2.15 -13.76
C PHE A 237 -9.27 -3.25 -13.76
N LYS A 238 -8.01 -2.91 -14.06
CA LYS A 238 -6.90 -3.84 -13.93
C LYS A 238 -6.48 -3.91 -12.47
N THR A 239 -6.56 -5.09 -11.85
CA THR A 239 -6.19 -5.32 -10.46
C THR A 239 -5.18 -6.45 -10.34
N GLN A 240 -4.63 -6.66 -9.14
CA GLN A 240 -3.70 -7.77 -8.88
C GLN A 240 -4.34 -9.15 -9.07
N ILE A 241 -5.67 -9.25 -8.94
CA ILE A 241 -6.42 -10.50 -9.13
C ILE A 241 -6.99 -10.65 -10.55
N GLY A 242 -6.59 -9.76 -11.47
CA GLY A 242 -7.07 -9.71 -12.85
C GLY A 242 -7.98 -8.51 -13.15
N THR A 243 -8.61 -8.52 -14.32
CA THR A 243 -9.53 -7.45 -14.74
C THR A 243 -10.90 -7.62 -14.10
N ILE A 244 -11.38 -6.58 -13.41
CA ILE A 244 -12.72 -6.49 -12.83
C ILE A 244 -13.58 -5.62 -13.75
N PRO A 245 -14.69 -6.13 -14.31
CA PRO A 245 -15.60 -5.32 -15.12
C PRO A 245 -16.42 -4.37 -14.23
N GLY A 246 -16.60 -3.15 -14.69
CA GLY A 246 -17.48 -2.13 -14.09
C GLY A 246 -18.71 -1.89 -14.96
N PRO A 247 -19.86 -2.51 -14.69
CA PRO A 247 -21.06 -2.38 -15.51
C PRO A 247 -21.54 -0.92 -15.64
N ALA A 248 -21.94 -0.50 -16.85
CA ALA A 248 -22.42 0.86 -17.11
C ALA A 248 -23.62 1.25 -16.23
N GLU A 249 -24.51 0.30 -15.93
CA GLU A 249 -25.68 0.51 -15.06
C GLU A 249 -25.30 0.99 -13.65
N MET A 250 -24.10 0.64 -13.18
CA MET A 250 -23.56 1.04 -11.88
C MET A 250 -22.71 2.30 -11.99
N PHE A 251 -21.80 2.35 -12.96
CA PHE A 251 -20.78 3.40 -13.03
C PHE A 251 -21.22 4.64 -13.81
N SER A 252 -22.05 4.52 -14.86
CA SER A 252 -22.54 5.67 -15.61
C SER A 252 -23.25 6.71 -14.73
N PRO A 253 -24.21 6.36 -13.84
CA PRO A 253 -24.85 7.36 -13.01
C PRO A 253 -23.91 7.94 -11.94
N LEU A 254 -22.94 7.16 -11.44
CA LEU A 254 -21.94 7.62 -10.48
C LEU A 254 -20.98 8.64 -11.11
N LEU A 255 -20.44 8.33 -12.29
CA LEU A 255 -19.58 9.23 -13.07
C LEU A 255 -20.32 10.51 -13.48
N THR A 256 -21.60 10.39 -13.86
CA THR A 256 -22.45 11.54 -14.18
C THR A 256 -22.59 12.46 -12.97
N ALA A 257 -22.87 11.91 -11.78
CA ALA A 257 -22.99 12.71 -10.56
C ALA A 257 -21.67 13.42 -10.20
N LEU A 258 -20.55 12.69 -10.21
CA LEU A 258 -19.22 13.24 -9.88
C LEU A 258 -18.73 14.29 -10.90
N ALA A 259 -19.17 14.21 -12.16
CA ALA A 259 -18.86 15.20 -13.19
C ALA A 259 -19.52 16.57 -12.92
N THR A 260 -20.58 16.62 -12.12
CA THR A 260 -21.25 17.89 -11.74
C THR A 260 -20.55 18.61 -10.60
N GLY A 261 -19.66 17.93 -9.86
CA GLY A 261 -18.96 18.47 -8.71
C GLY A 261 -18.80 17.42 -7.59
N PRO A 262 -18.22 17.82 -6.44
CA PRO A 262 -18.12 16.96 -5.27
C PRO A 262 -19.50 16.45 -4.80
N GLN A 263 -19.59 15.19 -4.42
CA GLN A 263 -20.80 14.50 -3.97
C GLN A 263 -20.55 13.78 -2.65
N SER A 264 -21.46 13.91 -1.70
CA SER A 264 -21.41 13.10 -0.47
C SER A 264 -21.77 11.65 -0.77
N PHE A 265 -21.25 10.71 0.04
CA PHE A 265 -21.68 9.32 0.02
C PHE A 265 -23.21 9.22 0.22
N HIS A 266 -23.78 10.09 1.06
CA HIS A 266 -25.22 10.15 1.31
C HIS A 266 -26.03 10.42 0.03
N GLU A 267 -25.59 11.38 -0.80
CA GLU A 267 -26.23 11.71 -2.08
C GLU A 267 -26.05 10.58 -3.08
N LEU A 268 -24.82 10.07 -3.22
CA LEU A 268 -24.49 9.00 -4.14
C LEU A 268 -25.26 7.71 -3.84
N ARG A 269 -25.47 7.37 -2.55
CA ARG A 269 -26.24 6.18 -2.19
C ARG A 269 -27.73 6.32 -2.45
N GLN A 270 -28.27 7.49 -2.81
CA GLN A 270 -29.67 7.59 -3.25
C GLN A 270 -29.88 7.11 -4.69
N ILE A 271 -28.80 6.97 -5.47
CA ILE A 271 -28.81 6.49 -6.85
C ILE A 271 -29.06 4.97 -6.87
N ARG A 272 -29.81 4.46 -7.85
CA ARG A 272 -29.95 3.00 -8.04
C ARG A 272 -28.69 2.44 -8.72
N PRO A 273 -28.18 1.26 -8.32
CA PRO A 273 -28.75 0.32 -7.35
C PRO A 273 -28.36 0.57 -5.87
N PHE A 274 -27.46 1.52 -5.60
CA PHE A 274 -26.86 1.77 -4.29
C PHE A 274 -27.83 2.04 -3.13
N LYS A 275 -29.02 2.58 -3.44
CA LYS A 275 -30.06 2.83 -2.44
C LYS A 275 -30.49 1.58 -1.68
N ALA A 276 -30.53 0.44 -2.36
CA ALA A 276 -30.87 -0.84 -1.73
C ALA A 276 -29.65 -1.49 -1.05
N GLU A 277 -28.45 -1.27 -1.59
CA GLU A 277 -27.22 -1.90 -1.14
C GLU A 277 -26.07 -0.88 -1.04
N PRO A 278 -25.97 -0.12 0.08
CA PRO A 278 -24.91 0.88 0.26
C PRO A 278 -23.49 0.31 0.20
N GLY A 279 -23.33 -0.99 0.52
CA GLY A 279 -22.06 -1.69 0.37
C GLY A 279 -21.54 -1.74 -1.07
N LEU A 280 -22.45 -1.77 -2.07
CA LEU A 280 -22.08 -1.70 -3.48
C LEU A 280 -21.50 -0.33 -3.84
N LEU A 281 -22.00 0.75 -3.23
CA LEU A 281 -21.43 2.09 -3.47
C LEU A 281 -20.01 2.17 -2.92
N LEU A 282 -19.78 1.66 -1.71
CA LEU A 282 -18.44 1.65 -1.14
C LEU A 282 -17.47 0.87 -2.03
N GLN A 283 -17.90 -0.26 -2.60
CA GLN A 283 -17.10 -1.02 -3.56
C GLN A 283 -16.83 -0.22 -4.83
N ALA A 284 -17.86 0.39 -5.43
CA ALA A 284 -17.71 1.20 -6.65
C ALA A 284 -16.78 2.39 -6.44
N LEU A 285 -16.88 3.10 -5.30
CA LEU A 285 -15.99 4.21 -4.96
C LEU A 285 -14.55 3.74 -4.73
N ASN A 286 -14.33 2.57 -4.12
CA ASN A 286 -13.00 1.98 -4.01
C ASN A 286 -12.40 1.65 -5.38
N MET A 287 -13.21 1.15 -6.33
CA MET A 287 -12.74 0.92 -7.71
C MET A 287 -12.40 2.24 -8.43
N LEU A 288 -13.18 3.31 -8.21
CA LEU A 288 -12.85 4.63 -8.77
C LEU A 288 -11.59 5.23 -8.15
N MET A 289 -11.34 5.03 -6.85
CA MET A 289 -10.09 5.43 -6.19
C MET A 289 -8.92 4.61 -6.72
N TRP A 290 -9.08 3.30 -6.87
CA TRP A 290 -8.06 2.40 -7.44
C TRP A 290 -7.62 2.82 -8.85
N ALA A 291 -8.53 3.39 -9.64
CA ALA A 291 -8.27 3.86 -10.99
C ALA A 291 -7.90 5.35 -11.09
N ASP A 292 -7.68 6.04 -9.97
CA ASP A 292 -7.43 7.50 -9.93
C ASP A 292 -8.52 8.34 -10.63
N TYR A 293 -9.78 7.89 -10.56
CA TYR A 293 -10.93 8.59 -11.14
C TYR A 293 -11.68 9.45 -10.13
N ALA A 294 -11.66 9.08 -8.86
CA ALA A 294 -12.28 9.86 -7.79
C ALA A 294 -11.46 9.77 -6.51
N HIS A 295 -11.60 10.77 -5.63
CA HIS A 295 -10.92 10.79 -4.33
C HIS A 295 -11.78 11.48 -3.27
N PRO A 296 -11.67 11.08 -1.99
CA PRO A 296 -12.24 11.82 -0.88
C PRO A 296 -11.71 13.25 -0.81
N VAL A 297 -12.61 14.19 -0.52
CA VAL A 297 -12.29 15.57 -0.17
C VAL A 297 -11.97 15.63 1.31
N ARG A 298 -10.98 16.45 1.68
CA ARG A 298 -10.61 16.68 3.07
C ARG A 298 -11.77 17.31 3.84
N PRO A 299 -12.25 16.69 4.94
CA PRO A 299 -13.39 17.19 5.69
C PRO A 299 -13.11 18.52 6.39
N GLU A 300 -11.86 18.80 6.76
CA GLU A 300 -11.49 20.01 7.49
C GLU A 300 -11.47 21.29 6.63
N GLN A 301 -11.41 21.14 5.30
CA GLN A 301 -11.38 22.23 4.32
C GLN A 301 -10.38 23.37 4.65
N GLN A 302 -9.31 23.04 5.37
CA GLN A 302 -8.32 24.02 5.82
C GLN A 302 -7.47 24.52 4.65
N ALA A 303 -7.11 25.80 4.69
CA ALA A 303 -6.18 26.40 3.75
C ALA A 303 -4.82 25.70 3.81
N THR A 304 -4.25 25.42 2.64
CA THR A 304 -2.95 24.74 2.48
C THR A 304 -1.95 25.68 1.81
N PRO A 305 -1.49 26.75 2.47
CA PRO A 305 -0.64 27.76 1.82
C PRO A 305 0.67 27.16 1.28
N ALA A 306 1.16 26.08 1.87
CA ALA A 306 2.36 25.38 1.43
C ALA A 306 2.19 24.60 0.10
N SER A 307 0.96 24.35 -0.36
CA SER A 307 0.74 23.56 -1.58
C SER A 307 1.28 24.28 -2.82
N ALA A 308 1.14 25.60 -2.90
CA ALA A 308 1.68 26.37 -4.02
C ALA A 308 3.21 26.29 -4.11
N SER A 309 3.89 26.41 -2.97
CA SER A 309 5.36 26.28 -2.90
C SER A 309 5.83 24.86 -3.24
N LEU A 310 5.11 23.84 -2.76
CA LEU A 310 5.42 22.44 -3.09
C LEU A 310 5.19 22.17 -4.59
N GLN A 311 4.09 22.65 -5.18
CA GLN A 311 3.84 22.50 -6.61
C GLN A 311 4.94 23.16 -7.44
N ALA A 312 5.35 24.38 -7.10
CA ALA A 312 6.45 25.06 -7.78
C ALA A 312 7.78 24.28 -7.67
N TRP A 313 8.03 23.63 -6.54
CA TRP A 313 9.19 22.76 -6.38
C TRP A 313 9.09 21.50 -7.26
N LEU A 314 7.94 20.82 -7.27
CA LEU A 314 7.68 19.65 -8.13
C LEU A 314 7.88 20.00 -9.61
N ASP A 315 7.35 21.14 -10.05
CA ASP A 315 7.49 21.63 -11.42
C ASP A 315 8.96 21.92 -11.77
N LYS A 316 9.72 22.51 -10.84
CA LYS A 316 11.16 22.75 -10.98
C LYS A 316 11.96 21.44 -11.10
N GLN A 317 11.55 20.40 -10.37
CA GLN A 317 12.13 19.06 -10.48
C GLN A 317 11.63 18.29 -11.71
N GLN A 318 10.74 18.88 -12.52
CA GLN A 318 10.09 18.23 -13.66
C GLN A 318 9.35 16.94 -13.29
N LEU A 319 8.85 16.87 -12.05
CA LEU A 319 8.07 15.74 -11.59
C LEU A 319 6.66 15.85 -12.17
N PRO A 320 6.11 14.76 -12.74
CA PRO A 320 4.82 14.77 -13.42
C PRO A 320 3.65 14.71 -12.43
N LEU A 321 3.70 15.48 -11.33
CA LEU A 321 2.70 15.47 -10.27
C LEU A 321 1.96 16.82 -10.21
N GLN A 322 0.64 16.74 -10.08
CA GLN A 322 -0.25 17.86 -9.81
C GLN A 322 -0.89 17.67 -8.44
N LEU A 323 -0.65 18.61 -7.53
CA LEU A 323 -1.27 18.62 -6.22
C LEU A 323 -2.78 18.94 -6.34
N LEU A 324 -3.57 18.27 -5.51
CA LEU A 324 -5.00 18.51 -5.30
C LEU A 324 -5.22 18.79 -3.81
N PRO A 325 -4.98 20.03 -3.37
CA PRO A 325 -4.97 20.35 -1.95
C PRO A 325 -6.32 20.13 -1.27
N GLU A 326 -7.43 20.28 -1.96
CA GLU A 326 -8.76 19.92 -1.48
C GLU A 326 -8.92 18.45 -1.08
N CYS A 327 -8.13 17.55 -1.67
CA CYS A 327 -8.14 16.11 -1.45
C CYS A 327 -6.96 15.67 -0.57
N GLY A 328 -5.99 16.56 -0.29
CA GLY A 328 -4.77 16.21 0.44
C GLY A 328 -3.88 15.23 -0.32
N THR A 329 -3.97 15.20 -1.66
CA THR A 329 -3.27 14.22 -2.50
C THR A 329 -2.63 14.90 -3.71
N ALA A 330 -1.96 14.11 -4.54
CA ALA A 330 -1.43 14.51 -5.84
C ALA A 330 -1.80 13.46 -6.88
N VAL A 331 -1.98 13.88 -8.14
CA VAL A 331 -2.24 13.00 -9.28
C VAL A 331 -1.16 13.16 -10.32
N MET A 332 -0.97 12.14 -11.15
CA MET A 332 -0.10 12.26 -12.31
C MET A 332 -0.67 13.29 -13.30
N LYS A 333 0.17 14.20 -13.78
CA LYS A 333 -0.19 15.13 -14.86
C LYS A 333 -0.51 14.30 -16.10
N GLN A 334 -1.71 14.49 -16.63
CA GLN A 334 -2.08 13.90 -17.92
C GLN A 334 -1.11 14.46 -18.97
N THR A 335 -0.31 13.58 -19.58
CA THR A 335 0.44 13.94 -20.79
C THR A 335 -0.59 14.12 -21.91
N GLY A 336 -0.76 15.37 -22.36
CA GLY A 336 -1.69 15.72 -23.44
C GLY A 336 -1.30 15.16 -24.79
#